data_AF-A0A1I3UHX5-F1
#
_entry.id   AF-A0A1I3UHX5-F1
#
_cell.length_a   1.000
_cell.length_b   1.000
_cell.length_c   1.000
_cell.angle_alpha   90.00
_cell.angle_beta   90.00
_cell.angle_gamma   90.00
#
_symmetry.space_group_name_H-M   'P 1'
#
loop_
_entity.id
_entity.type
_entity.pdbx_description
1 polymer ?
#
loop_
_entity_poly.entity_id
_entity_poly.type
_entity_poly.pdbx_seq_one_letter_code
_entity_poly.pdbx_strand_id
1 'polypeptide(L)'
;MDRMMLEQAARGVYGYMMRSKPDGWGDHAWTDWAMNVERWDWNSGVGIVAAWEYGETASEGAEVRREVEAWTARNLGRFEAAKVVNTIAPFAVFPGLYAATGDAFYAERSREVAR
;
A
#
# COMPACT_ATOMS: atom_id res chain seq x y z
N MET A 1 16.65 20.96 -7.02
CA MET A 1 16.89 19.54 -6.75
C MET A 1 16.95 18.84 -8.10
N ASP A 2 18.03 18.11 -8.37
CA ASP A 2 18.20 17.39 -9.63
C ASP A 2 17.20 16.21 -9.73
N ARG A 3 16.75 15.86 -10.94
CA ARG A 3 15.76 14.80 -11.18
C ARG A 3 16.25 13.46 -10.63
N MET A 4 17.53 13.14 -10.84
CA MET A 4 18.13 11.93 -10.30
C MET A 4 18.08 11.89 -8.77
N MET A 5 18.31 13.02 -8.10
CA MET A 5 18.22 13.09 -6.64
C MET A 5 16.78 12.88 -6.16
N LEU A 6 15.79 13.41 -6.89
CA LEU A 6 14.38 13.20 -6.55
C LEU A 6 13.97 11.73 -6.74
N GLU A 7 14.37 11.10 -7.83
CA GLU A 7 14.11 9.68 -8.09
C GLU A 7 14.76 8.79 -7.00
N GLN A 8 15.99 9.09 -6.61
CA GLN A 8 16.68 8.38 -5.54
C GLN A 8 16.00 8.58 -4.18
N ALA A 9 15.55 9.81 -3.88
CA ALA A 9 14.81 10.10 -2.65
C ALA A 9 13.47 9.36 -2.62
N ALA A 10 12.71 9.38 -3.73
CA ALA A 10 11.44 8.68 -3.85
C ALA A 10 11.61 7.17 -3.66
N ARG A 11 12.64 6.58 -4.27
CA ARG A 11 13.01 5.17 -4.07
C ARG A 11 13.35 4.86 -2.61
N GLY A 12 14.07 5.76 -1.94
CA GLY A 12 14.40 5.63 -0.52
C GLY A 12 13.17 5.67 0.39
N VAL A 13 12.25 6.61 0.14
CA VAL A 13 10.97 6.73 0.87
C VAL A 13 10.12 5.47 0.66
N TYR A 14 9.96 5.02 -0.58
CA TYR A 14 9.26 3.78 -0.89
C TYR A 14 9.87 2.58 -0.17
N GLY A 15 11.20 2.42 -0.25
CA GLY A 15 11.91 1.31 0.40
C GLY A 15 11.73 1.33 1.93
N TYR A 16 11.79 2.51 2.55
CA TYR A 16 11.55 2.64 3.98
C TYR A 16 10.11 2.26 4.34
N MET A 17 9.14 2.74 3.59
CA MET A 17 7.72 2.51 3.90
C MET A 17 7.30 1.05 3.71
N MET A 18 7.82 0.37 2.69
CA MET A 18 7.39 -0.99 2.32
C MET A 18 8.26 -2.10 2.89
N ARG A 19 9.54 -1.82 3.19
CA ARG A 19 10.55 -2.86 3.47
C ARG A 19 11.33 -2.65 4.78
N SER A 20 11.03 -1.60 5.55
CA SER A 20 11.62 -1.43 6.87
C SER A 20 11.13 -2.54 7.84
N LYS A 21 11.93 -2.80 8.86
CA LYS A 21 11.67 -3.84 9.88
C LYS A 21 11.49 -3.21 11.26
N PRO A 22 10.77 -3.87 12.19
CA PRO A 22 10.56 -3.36 13.54
C PRO A 22 11.81 -2.86 14.25
N ASP A 23 12.94 -3.57 14.09
CA ASP A 23 14.23 -3.21 14.68
C ASP A 23 14.74 -1.82 14.25
N GLY A 24 14.23 -1.27 13.15
CA GLY A 24 14.60 0.04 12.61
C GLY A 24 13.61 1.17 12.93
N TRP A 25 12.52 0.90 13.65
CA TRP A 25 11.45 1.88 13.88
C TRP A 25 11.57 2.64 15.21
N GLY A 26 12.44 2.18 16.12
CA GLY A 26 12.61 2.73 17.47
C GLY A 26 11.52 2.29 18.47
N ASP A 27 11.71 2.63 19.75
CA ASP A 27 10.97 2.02 20.87
C ASP A 27 9.68 2.76 21.26
N HIS A 28 9.08 3.52 20.34
CA HIS A 28 7.89 4.29 20.68
C HIS A 28 6.66 3.38 20.74
N ALA A 29 5.72 3.68 21.64
CA ALA A 29 4.43 2.97 21.74
C ALA A 29 3.61 3.02 20.43
N TRP A 30 4.04 3.84 19.46
CA TRP A 30 3.41 3.95 18.16
C TRP A 30 4.00 3.18 17.00
N THR A 31 5.17 2.62 17.22
CA THR A 31 5.91 1.86 16.24
C THR A 31 5.10 0.70 15.65
N ASP A 32 4.37 -0.08 16.46
CA ASP A 32 3.53 -1.19 15.98
C ASP A 32 2.30 -0.73 15.19
N TRP A 33 1.74 0.46 15.46
CA TRP A 33 0.62 0.95 14.66
C TRP A 33 1.05 1.69 13.40
N ALA A 34 2.14 2.46 13.42
CA ALA A 34 2.46 3.36 12.33
C ALA A 34 3.15 2.68 11.13
N MET A 35 3.88 1.59 11.34
CA MET A 35 4.78 1.02 10.32
C MET A 35 4.51 -0.45 10.00
N ASN A 36 3.53 -1.07 10.65
CA ASN A 36 3.25 -2.49 10.47
C ASN A 36 2.49 -2.76 9.17
N VAL A 37 3.26 -2.93 8.09
CA VAL A 37 2.74 -3.27 6.76
C VAL A 37 1.95 -4.59 6.77
N GLU A 38 2.08 -5.47 7.77
CA GLU A 38 1.34 -6.73 7.81
C GLU A 38 -0.12 -6.61 8.29
N ARG A 39 -0.63 -5.40 8.56
CA ARG A 39 -2.03 -5.21 8.97
C ARG A 39 -2.90 -4.70 7.84
N TRP A 40 -4.18 -5.08 7.81
CA TRP A 40 -5.18 -4.42 6.98
C TRP A 40 -5.79 -3.25 7.77
N ASP A 41 -5.17 -2.07 7.68
CA ASP A 41 -5.64 -0.86 8.36
C ASP A 41 -5.31 0.40 7.54
N TRP A 42 -5.52 1.57 8.13
CA TRP A 42 -5.32 2.84 7.44
C TRP A 42 -3.87 3.21 7.26
N ASN A 43 -2.99 2.80 8.17
CA ASN A 43 -1.57 3.15 8.11
C ASN A 43 -0.91 2.40 6.95
N SER A 44 -1.09 1.09 6.90
CA SER A 44 -0.63 0.29 5.77
C SER A 44 -1.38 0.65 4.49
N GLY A 45 -2.68 0.98 4.57
CA GLY A 45 -3.49 1.44 3.45
C GLY A 45 -2.93 2.70 2.77
N VAL A 46 -2.57 3.72 3.55
CA VAL A 46 -1.90 4.93 3.02
C VAL A 46 -0.57 4.58 2.37
N GLY A 47 0.22 3.71 3.00
CA GLY A 47 1.50 3.27 2.43
C GLY A 47 1.33 2.56 1.09
N ILE A 48 0.32 1.71 0.96
CA ILE A 48 0.04 0.96 -0.27
C ILE A 48 -0.47 1.86 -1.39
N VAL A 49 -1.30 2.86 -1.07
CA VAL A 49 -1.72 3.88 -2.05
C VAL A 49 -0.52 4.68 -2.54
N ALA A 50 0.34 5.14 -1.64
CA ALA A 50 1.55 5.88 -2.00
C ALA A 50 2.53 5.01 -2.82
N ALA A 51 2.65 3.72 -2.49
CA ALA A 51 3.44 2.76 -3.27
C ALA A 51 2.89 2.57 -4.68
N TRP A 52 1.56 2.50 -4.85
CA TRP A 52 0.93 2.43 -6.16
C TRP A 52 1.25 3.65 -7.02
N GLU A 53 1.07 4.86 -6.48
CA GLU A 53 1.38 6.12 -7.18
C GLU A 53 2.87 6.23 -7.55
N TYR A 54 3.75 5.79 -6.66
CA TYR A 54 5.18 5.68 -6.97
C TYR A 54 5.41 4.71 -8.15
N GLY A 55 4.72 3.56 -8.14
CA GLY A 55 4.79 2.56 -9.20
C GLY A 55 4.32 3.06 -10.58
N GLU A 56 3.43 4.05 -10.64
CA GLU A 56 2.98 4.64 -11.91
C GLU A 56 4.06 5.48 -12.60
N THR A 57 5.01 6.02 -11.85
CA THR A 57 6.00 6.98 -12.36
C THR A 57 7.44 6.46 -12.31
N ALA A 58 7.74 5.49 -11.44
CA ALA A 58 9.07 4.95 -11.25
C ALA A 58 9.50 4.01 -12.38
N SER A 59 10.81 3.99 -12.67
CA SER A 59 11.40 3.08 -13.66
C SER A 59 11.23 1.60 -13.29
N GLU A 60 11.23 1.31 -11.99
CA GLU A 60 10.97 0.02 -11.36
C GLU A 60 9.47 -0.24 -11.10
N GLY A 61 8.59 0.60 -11.67
CA GLY A 61 7.18 0.65 -11.32
C GLY A 61 6.40 -0.66 -11.47
N ALA A 62 6.80 -1.52 -12.41
CA ALA A 62 6.19 -2.85 -12.58
C ALA A 62 6.51 -3.81 -11.41
N GLU A 63 7.68 -3.70 -10.79
CA GLU A 63 8.00 -4.45 -9.56
C GLU A 63 7.18 -3.92 -8.39
N VAL A 64 7.12 -2.60 -8.24
CA VAL A 64 6.36 -1.92 -7.18
C VAL A 64 4.89 -2.30 -7.22
N ARG A 65 4.23 -2.23 -8.39
CA ARG A 65 2.82 -2.62 -8.54
C ARG A 65 2.56 -4.09 -8.21
N ARG A 66 3.49 -4.98 -8.55
CA ARG A 66 3.39 -6.41 -8.16
C ARG A 66 3.55 -6.61 -6.66
N GLU A 67 4.40 -5.82 -6.01
CA GLU A 67 4.54 -5.84 -4.54
C GLU A 67 3.25 -5.38 -3.86
N VAL A 68 2.60 -4.34 -4.40
CA VAL A 68 1.28 -3.86 -3.96
C VAL A 68 0.20 -4.92 -4.14
N GLU A 69 0.10 -5.52 -5.32
CA GLU A 69 -0.86 -6.60 -5.58
C GLU A 69 -0.66 -7.79 -4.62
N ALA A 70 0.59 -8.22 -4.44
CA ALA A 70 0.93 -9.30 -3.54
C ALA A 70 0.60 -8.94 -2.08
N TRP A 71 0.82 -7.70 -1.68
CA TRP A 71 0.41 -7.22 -0.36
C TRP A 71 -1.10 -7.28 -0.18
N THR A 72 -1.86 -6.79 -1.16
CA THR A 72 -3.32 -6.80 -1.13
C THR A 72 -3.83 -8.23 -0.99
N ALA A 73 -3.33 -9.15 -1.81
CA ALA A 73 -3.73 -10.56 -1.75
C ALA A 73 -3.44 -11.21 -0.38
N ARG A 74 -2.27 -10.93 0.23
CA ARG A 74 -1.90 -11.47 1.56
C ARG A 74 -2.76 -10.93 2.69
N ASN A 75 -3.18 -9.67 2.63
CA ASN A 75 -3.83 -8.98 3.74
C ASN A 75 -5.35 -8.88 3.60
N LEU A 76 -5.92 -9.17 2.42
CA LEU A 76 -7.34 -9.05 2.10
C LEU A 76 -8.27 -9.73 3.11
N GLY A 77 -7.87 -10.87 3.66
CA GLY A 77 -8.67 -11.64 4.65
C GLY A 77 -8.53 -11.15 6.09
N ARG A 78 -7.71 -10.13 6.35
CA ARG A 78 -7.43 -9.59 7.70
C ARG A 78 -8.31 -8.39 8.06
N PHE A 79 -9.34 -8.09 7.27
CA PHE A 79 -10.32 -7.06 7.64
C PHE A 79 -11.14 -7.57 8.83
N GLU A 80 -10.91 -7.02 10.03
CA GLU A 80 -11.78 -7.32 11.16
C GLU A 80 -13.14 -6.66 10.94
N ALA A 81 -14.16 -7.49 10.64
CA ALA A 81 -15.63 -7.37 10.75
C ALA A 81 -16.38 -6.03 10.61
N ALA A 82 -15.79 -4.86 10.90
CA ALA A 82 -16.43 -3.55 10.85
C ALA A 82 -15.91 -2.74 9.66
N LYS A 83 -16.83 -2.31 8.77
CA LYS A 83 -16.56 -1.30 7.74
C LYS A 83 -16.37 0.08 8.40
N VAL A 84 -15.19 0.32 8.96
CA VAL A 84 -14.79 1.65 9.47
C VAL A 84 -13.81 2.30 8.51
N VAL A 85 -13.72 3.64 8.54
CA VAL A 85 -12.82 4.41 7.66
C VAL A 85 -11.41 3.83 7.62
N ASN A 86 -10.93 3.31 8.76
CA ASN A 86 -9.60 2.74 8.85
C ASN A 86 -9.41 1.50 7.97
N THR A 87 -10.39 0.60 7.95
CA THR A 87 -10.36 -0.61 7.13
C THR A 87 -10.68 -0.35 5.65
N ILE A 88 -11.21 0.84 5.34
CA ILE A 88 -11.56 1.22 3.96
C ILE A 88 -10.35 1.71 3.18
N ALA A 89 -9.40 2.38 3.83
CA ALA A 89 -8.27 3.02 3.15
C ALA A 89 -7.49 2.11 2.17
N PRO A 90 -7.15 0.84 2.48
CA PRO A 90 -6.45 -0.02 1.52
C PRO A 90 -7.25 -0.31 0.24
N PHE A 91 -8.58 -0.22 0.25
CA PHE A 91 -9.40 -0.44 -0.96
C PHE A 91 -9.22 0.67 -2.01
N ALA A 92 -8.62 1.80 -1.66
CA ALA A 92 -8.37 2.89 -2.61
C ALA A 92 -7.43 2.47 -3.77
N VAL A 93 -6.63 1.41 -3.60
CA VAL A 93 -5.75 0.89 -4.66
C VAL A 93 -6.47 -0.02 -5.67
N PHE A 94 -7.68 -0.50 -5.36
CA PHE A 94 -8.38 -1.51 -6.14
C PHE A 94 -8.72 -1.07 -7.58
N PRO A 95 -9.14 0.19 -7.84
CA PRO A 95 -9.34 0.65 -9.21
C PRO A 95 -8.07 0.57 -10.06
N GLY A 96 -6.91 0.89 -9.47
CA GLY A 96 -5.60 0.76 -10.11
C GLY A 96 -5.25 -0.70 -10.39
N LEU A 97 -5.45 -1.58 -9.39
CA LEU A 97 -5.22 -3.02 -9.56
C LEU A 97 -6.12 -3.62 -10.65
N TYR A 98 -7.39 -3.23 -10.73
CA TYR A 98 -8.28 -3.62 -11.81
C TYR A 98 -7.76 -3.16 -13.18
N ALA A 99 -7.34 -1.89 -13.29
CA ALA A 99 -6.81 -1.35 -14.54
C ALA A 99 -5.55 -2.08 -15.01
N ALA A 100 -4.68 -2.51 -14.09
CA ALA A 100 -3.43 -3.19 -14.42
C ALA A 100 -3.59 -4.69 -14.72
N THR A 101 -4.53 -5.37 -14.06
CA THR A 101 -4.67 -6.84 -14.13
C THR A 101 -5.86 -7.32 -14.96
N GLY A 102 -6.91 -6.50 -15.06
CA GLY A 102 -8.21 -6.90 -15.60
C GLY A 102 -9.01 -7.81 -14.68
N ASP A 103 -8.56 -8.08 -13.44
CA ASP A 103 -9.27 -8.97 -12.52
C ASP A 103 -10.53 -8.32 -11.96
N ALA A 104 -11.69 -8.88 -12.33
CA ALA A 104 -13.01 -8.40 -11.92
C ALA A 104 -13.19 -8.37 -10.39
N PHE A 105 -12.46 -9.19 -9.64
CA PHE A 105 -12.47 -9.18 -8.19
C PHE A 105 -12.27 -7.77 -7.62
N TYR A 106 -11.28 -7.03 -8.13
CA TYR A 106 -10.97 -5.69 -7.64
C TYR A 106 -12.11 -4.70 -7.93
N ALA A 107 -12.69 -4.77 -9.13
CA ALA A 107 -13.81 -3.91 -9.51
C ALA A 107 -15.07 -4.20 -8.68
N GLU A 108 -15.39 -5.47 -8.45
CA GLU A 108 -16.55 -5.89 -7.66
C GLU A 108 -16.41 -5.44 -6.20
N ARG A 109 -15.24 -5.66 -5.60
CA ARG A 109 -14.97 -5.29 -4.21
C ARG A 109 -14.97 -3.77 -4.01
N SER A 110 -14.46 -2.98 -4.97
CA SER A 110 -14.60 -1.52 -4.94
C SER A 110 -16.07 -1.08 -4.91
N ARG A 111 -16.95 -1.73 -5.69
CA ARG A 111 -18.40 -1.42 -5.68
C ARG A 111 -19.07 -1.81 -4.36
N GLU A 112 -18.64 -2.89 -3.73
CA GLU A 112 -19.19 -3.35 -2.46
C GLU A 112 -18.82 -2.41 -1.30
N VAL A 113 -17.60 -1.86 -1.33
CA VAL A 113 -17.09 -0.93 -0.31
C VAL A 113 -17.73 0.46 -0.46
N ALA A 114 -18.04 0.89 -1.68
CA ALA A 114 -18.65 2.19 -1.96
C ALA A 114 -20.17 2.29 -1.65
N ARG A 115 -20.80 1.21 -1.18
CA ARG A 115 -22.21 1.14 -0.79
C ARG A 115 -22.37 1.29 0.71
#